data_AF-A0A051U023-F1
#
_entry.id   AF-A0A051U023-F1
#
_cell.length_a   1.000
_cell.length_b   1.000
_cell.length_c   1.000
_cell.angle_alpha   90.00
_cell.angle_beta   90.00
_cell.angle_gamma   90.00
#
_symmetry.space_group_name_H-M   'P 1'
#
loop_
_entity.id
_entity.type
_entity.pdbx_description
1 polymer ?
#
loop_
_entity_poly.entity_id
_entity_poly.type
_entity_poly.pdbx_seq_one_letter_code
_entity_poly.pdbx_strand_id
1 'polypeptide(L)'
;MANRKDDAATKSPAELIDDRIKELGDWRGEMLARIRRLIKAADPDVVEEWKWRDGNTRRAIDLHEGDEIDEKALTALIRAAVSLNDA
;
A
#
# COMPACT_ATOMS: atom_id res chain seq x y z
N MET A 1 5.60 -23.45 15.76
CA MET A 1 5.57 -22.52 14.60
C MET A 1 4.28 -21.75 14.69
N ALA A 2 4.32 -20.46 15.06
CA ALA A 2 3.12 -19.66 15.23
C ALA A 2 2.43 -19.44 13.87
N ASN A 3 1.12 -19.64 13.83
CA ASN A 3 0.30 -19.57 12.64
C ASN A 3 0.04 -18.10 12.29
N ARG A 4 0.65 -17.60 11.21
CA ARG A 4 0.51 -16.22 10.71
C ARG A 4 -0.95 -15.81 10.43
N LYS A 5 -1.88 -16.78 10.30
CA LYS A 5 -3.31 -16.51 10.15
C LYS A 5 -4.00 -16.12 11.46
N ASP A 6 -3.46 -16.49 12.62
CA ASP A 6 -4.07 -16.19 13.92
C ASP A 6 -3.71 -14.78 14.41
N ASP A 7 -2.53 -14.27 14.04
CA ASP A 7 -2.12 -12.88 14.32
C ASP A 7 -2.92 -11.83 13.52
N ALA A 8 -3.45 -12.24 12.36
CA ALA A 8 -4.33 -11.40 11.55
C ALA A 8 -5.75 -11.25 12.14
N ALA A 9 -6.13 -12.09 13.10
CA ALA A 9 -7.44 -12.02 13.74
C ALA A 9 -7.51 -10.98 14.88
N THR A 10 -6.37 -10.47 15.36
CA THR A 10 -6.28 -9.47 16.44
C THR A 10 -5.75 -8.11 16.00
N LYS A 11 -4.97 -8.04 14.91
CA LYS A 11 -4.42 -6.79 14.39
C LYS A 11 -5.30 -6.21 13.29
N SER A 12 -5.46 -4.89 13.30
CA SER A 12 -6.10 -4.17 12.20
C SER A 12 -5.28 -4.32 10.90
N PRO A 13 -5.90 -4.16 9.72
CA PRO A 13 -5.17 -4.15 8.45
C PRO A 13 -4.03 -3.14 8.42
N ALA A 14 -4.22 -1.96 9.02
CA ALA A 14 -3.21 -0.92 9.13
C ALA A 14 -1.97 -1.40 9.88
N GLU A 15 -2.16 -2.10 11.00
CA GLU A 15 -1.07 -2.66 11.81
C GLU A 15 -0.33 -3.80 11.08
N LEU A 16 -1.06 -4.64 10.33
CA LEU A 16 -0.46 -5.69 9.51
C LEU A 16 0.43 -5.09 8.40
N ILE A 17 -0.02 -3.97 7.79
CA ILE A 17 0.78 -3.23 6.80
C ILE A 17 2.01 -2.59 7.47
N ASP A 18 1.86 -1.98 8.64
CA ASP A 18 2.98 -1.39 9.39
C ASP A 18 4.04 -2.43 9.74
N ASP A 19 3.63 -3.59 10.24
CA ASP A 19 4.54 -4.69 10.57
C ASP A 19 5.23 -5.21 9.31
N ARG A 20 4.48 -5.36 8.21
CA ARG A 20 5.07 -5.78 6.93
C ARG A 20 6.10 -4.79 6.39
N ILE A 21 5.85 -3.49 6.51
CA ILE A 21 6.78 -2.43 6.12
C ILE A 21 8.06 -2.53 6.96
N LYS A 22 7.92 -2.67 8.28
CA LYS A 22 9.06 -2.82 9.21
C LYS A 22 9.89 -4.07 8.92
N GLU A 23 9.24 -5.20 8.63
CA GLU A 23 9.90 -6.47 8.33
C GLU A 23 10.80 -6.43 7.08
N LEU A 24 10.52 -5.55 6.11
CA LEU A 24 11.33 -5.45 4.90
C LEU A 24 12.74 -4.93 5.19
N GLY A 25 12.88 -4.01 6.17
CA GLY A 25 14.17 -3.55 6.71
C GLY A 25 15.11 -2.85 5.73
N ASP A 26 14.69 -2.62 4.48
CA ASP A 26 15.47 -2.01 3.41
C ASP A 26 14.66 -0.94 2.66
N TRP A 27 15.20 -0.45 1.54
CA TRP A 27 14.60 0.59 0.70
C TRP A 27 13.14 0.30 0.30
N ARG A 28 12.73 -0.98 0.24
CA ARG A 28 11.35 -1.35 -0.13
C ARG A 28 10.37 -0.96 0.97
N GLY A 29 10.75 -1.13 2.24
CA GLY A 29 9.94 -0.71 3.38
C GLY A 29 9.73 0.81 3.37
N GLU A 30 10.81 1.56 3.18
CA GLU A 30 10.76 3.03 3.09
C GLU A 30 9.90 3.50 1.91
N MET A 31 10.06 2.88 0.73
CA MET A 31 9.27 3.18 -0.46
C MET A 31 7.78 2.90 -0.23
N LEU A 32 7.42 1.74 0.34
CA LEU A 32 6.03 1.39 0.63
C LEU A 32 5.41 2.34 1.67
N ALA A 33 6.15 2.73 2.70
CA ALA A 33 5.69 3.71 3.68
C ALA A 33 5.41 5.07 3.01
N ARG A 34 6.29 5.50 2.11
CA ARG A 34 6.12 6.74 1.35
C ARG A 34 4.90 6.70 0.45
N ILE A 35 4.72 5.63 -0.33
CA ILE A 35 3.55 5.44 -1.21
C ILE A 35 2.26 5.40 -0.40
N ARG A 36 2.23 4.64 0.71
CA ARG A 36 1.07 4.57 1.60
C ARG A 36 0.66 5.95 2.12
N ARG A 37 1.64 6.77 2.54
CA ARG A 37 1.39 8.16 2.97
C ARG A 37 0.77 8.99 1.85
N LEU A 38 1.24 8.85 0.60
CA LEU A 38 0.68 9.57 -0.54
C LEU A 38 -0.75 9.13 -0.86
N ILE A 39 -1.05 7.83 -0.79
CA ILE A 39 -2.41 7.30 -0.97
C ILE A 39 -3.36 7.92 0.06
N LYS A 40 -3.01 7.89 1.35
CA LYS A 40 -3.85 8.46 2.43
C LYS A 40 -4.00 9.99 2.34
N ALA A 41 -3.02 10.68 1.77
CA ALA A 41 -3.11 12.12 1.51
C ALA A 41 -3.95 12.45 0.27
N ALA A 42 -3.97 11.55 -0.71
CA ALA A 42 -4.79 11.67 -1.92
C ALA A 42 -6.27 11.45 -1.62
N ASP A 43 -6.56 10.46 -0.77
CA ASP A 43 -7.89 10.05 -0.31
C ASP A 43 -7.87 9.80 1.21
N PRO A 44 -8.32 10.77 2.03
CA PRO A 44 -8.37 10.63 3.48
C PRO A 44 -9.35 9.55 3.98
N ASP A 45 -10.35 9.20 3.16
CA ASP A 45 -11.42 8.26 3.51
C ASP A 45 -11.08 6.81 3.11
N VAL A 46 -9.90 6.59 2.51
CA VAL A 46 -9.43 5.27 2.07
C VAL A 46 -9.40 4.27 3.22
N VAL A 47 -10.05 3.13 3.02
CA VAL A 47 -10.03 1.99 3.96
C VAL A 47 -8.93 1.02 3.55
N GLU A 48 -8.05 0.70 4.49
CA GLU A 48 -6.97 -0.25 4.26
C GLU A 48 -7.44 -1.69 4.51
N GLU A 49 -7.16 -2.59 3.56
CA GLU A 49 -7.53 -4.01 3.65
C GLU A 49 -6.30 -4.91 3.43
N TRP A 50 -6.17 -5.95 4.26
CA TRP A 50 -5.11 -6.95 4.13
C TRP A 50 -5.66 -8.22 3.46
N LYS A 51 -5.49 -8.32 2.14
CA LYS A 51 -5.98 -9.46 1.33
C LYS A 51 -4.83 -10.24 0.71
N TRP A 52 -5.00 -11.57 0.61
CA TRP A 52 -4.10 -12.45 -0.13
C TRP A 52 -4.56 -12.59 -1.58
N ARG A 53 -3.61 -12.89 -2.49
CA ARG A 53 -3.81 -12.79 -3.95
C ARG A 53 -4.72 -13.89 -4.49
N ASP A 54 -6.02 -13.66 -4.51
CA ASP A 54 -6.93 -14.34 -5.44
C ASP A 54 -7.03 -13.55 -6.76
N GLY A 55 -7.18 -14.28 -7.87
CA GLY A 55 -6.98 -13.82 -9.23
C GLY A 55 -7.83 -12.59 -9.62
N ASN A 56 -7.16 -11.52 -10.00
CA ASN A 56 -7.74 -10.44 -10.79
C ASN A 56 -6.65 -9.85 -11.70
N THR A 57 -7.05 -9.25 -12.82
CA THR A 57 -6.16 -8.53 -13.72
C THR A 57 -5.57 -7.33 -12.98
N ARG A 58 -4.25 -7.31 -12.79
CA ARG A 58 -3.54 -6.23 -12.10
C ARG A 58 -2.62 -5.53 -13.09
N ARG A 59 -2.60 -4.20 -13.05
CA ARG A 59 -1.52 -3.40 -13.64
C ARG A 59 -0.52 -3.13 -12.53
N ALA A 60 0.75 -3.45 -12.77
CA ALA A 60 1.84 -3.21 -11.84
C ALA A 60 2.69 -2.05 -12.34
N ILE A 61 3.28 -1.31 -11.41
CA ILE A 61 4.39 -0.39 -11.66
C ILE A 61 5.57 -1.00 -10.93
N ASP A 62 6.63 -1.32 -11.67
CA ASP A 62 7.86 -1.84 -11.10
C ASP A 62 8.68 -0.67 -10.52
N LEU A 63 9.18 -0.85 -9.30
CA LEU A 63 10.02 0.12 -8.59
C LEU A 63 11.37 -0.52 -8.31
N HIS A 64 12.43 0.24 -8.50
CA HIS A 64 13.81 -0.17 -8.26
C HIS A 64 14.45 0.69 -7.17
N GLU A 65 15.53 0.17 -6.60
CA GLU A 65 16.33 0.92 -5.64
C GLU A 65 16.92 2.17 -6.30
N GLY A 66 16.75 3.32 -5.64
CA GLY A 66 17.19 4.61 -6.16
C GLY A 66 16.18 5.33 -7.06
N ASP A 67 15.02 4.73 -7.35
CA ASP A 67 13.96 5.41 -8.10
C ASP A 67 13.41 6.62 -7.32
N GLU A 68 13.28 7.75 -8.02
CA GLU A 68 12.62 8.93 -7.49
C GLU A 68 11.13 8.91 -7.82
N ILE A 69 10.29 9.09 -6.80
CA ILE A 69 8.84 9.25 -6.97
C ILE A 69 8.51 10.73 -7.14
N ASP A 70 7.92 11.08 -8.28
CA ASP A 70 7.20 12.34 -8.42
C ASP A 70 5.90 12.26 -7.60
N GLU A 71 5.97 12.78 -6.37
CA GLU A 71 4.84 12.75 -5.44
C GLU A 71 3.61 13.48 -6.00
N LYS A 72 3.80 14.54 -6.79
CA LYS A 72 2.69 15.31 -7.35
C LYS A 72 2.00 14.51 -8.44
N ALA A 73 2.77 13.94 -9.36
CA ALA A 73 2.23 13.12 -10.43
C ALA A 73 1.53 11.86 -9.89
N LEU A 74 2.15 11.17 -8.91
CA LEU A 74 1.56 9.99 -8.30
C LEU A 74 0.28 10.33 -7.54
N THR A 75 0.26 11.41 -6.75
CA THR A 75 -0.94 11.86 -6.03
C THR A 75 -2.06 12.23 -7.02
N ALA A 76 -1.74 12.91 -8.11
CA ALA A 76 -2.71 13.25 -9.14
C ALA A 76 -3.30 12.00 -9.82
N LEU A 77 -2.46 11.01 -10.12
CA LEU A 77 -2.89 9.72 -10.66
C LEU A 77 -3.83 8.98 -9.71
N ILE A 78 -3.51 8.93 -8.41
CA ILE A 78 -4.36 8.30 -7.39
C ILE A 78 -5.72 8.98 -7.33
N ARG A 79 -5.76 10.32 -7.27
CA ARG A 79 -7.02 11.08 -7.25
C ARG A 79 -7.88 10.83 -8.49
N ALA A 80 -7.25 10.82 -9.67
CA ALA A 80 -7.96 10.51 -10.92
C ALA A 80 -8.54 9.09 -10.92
N ALA A 81 -7.81 8.11 -10.38
CA ALA A 81 -8.29 6.74 -10.25
C ALA A 81 -9.45 6.61 -9.26
N VAL A 82 -9.41 7.30 -8.12
CA VAL A 82 -10.52 7.36 -7.16
C VAL A 82 -11.76 7.95 -7.82
N SER A 83 -11.64 9.12 -8.46
CA SER A 83 -12.76 9.76 -9.17
C SER A 83 -13.34 8.91 -10.31
N LEU A 84 -12.52 8.10 -10.98
CA LEU A 84 -12.99 7.17 -12.02
C LEU A 84 -13.79 6.00 -11.44
N ASN A 85 -13.47 5.55 -10.23
CA ASN A 85 -14.14 4.42 -9.58
C ASN A 85 -15.43 4.84 -8.86
N ASP A 86 -15.54 6.10 -8.43
CA ASP A 86 -16.73 6.66 -7.80
C ASP A 86 -17.85 7.02 -8.81
N ALA A 87 -17.55 6.96 -10.12
CA ALA A 87 -18.47 7.29 -11.22
C ALA A 87 -19.31 6.09 -11.67
#